data_AF-A0A8T3S5Z5-F1
#
_entry.id   AF-A0A8T3S5Z5-F1
#
_cell.length_a   1.000
_cell.length_b   1.000
_cell.length_c   1.000
_cell.angle_alpha   90.00
_cell.angle_beta   90.00
_cell.angle_gamma   90.00
#
_symmetry.space_group_name_H-M   'P 1'
#
loop_
_entity.id
_entity.type
_entity.pdbx_description
1 polymer ?
#
loop_
_entity_poly.entity_id
_entity_poly.type
_entity_poly.pdbx_seq_one_letter_code
_entity_poly.pdbx_strand_id
1 'polypeptide(L)'
;MTFMNRVIQFTGALLGTLIGFALGLALLQRAGGLIEPANGPAFLTAFVVASLLFGYLAIPYITIYPARRAVETLTEAGAGEFALGVSAIVVGLLMGVLIGVPLSQTGGVLGSIGPPVVALFLAFLMLAATMLKRDVLLGAFAGLLPGSRGRRATNRVVVDTSAVIDGRIVDIARTGFVLGALVVPR
;
A
#
# COMPACT_ATOMS: atom_id res chain seq x y z
N MET A 1 -21.09 1.61 14.68
CA MET A 1 -19.61 1.45 14.57
C MET A 1 -18.96 0.64 15.70
N THR A 2 -19.62 0.42 16.85
CA THR A 2 -19.03 -0.25 18.03
C THR A 2 -18.87 -1.78 17.89
N PHE A 3 -19.74 -2.45 17.14
CA PHE A 3 -19.67 -3.91 16.96
C PHE A 3 -18.39 -4.34 16.21
N MET A 4 -18.08 -3.69 15.08
CA MET A 4 -16.89 -4.00 14.28
C MET A 4 -15.58 -3.70 15.02
N ASN A 5 -15.55 -2.63 15.82
CA ASN A 5 -14.42 -2.31 16.70
C ASN A 5 -14.20 -3.43 17.74
N ARG A 6 -15.27 -3.95 18.35
CA ARG A 6 -15.17 -5.05 19.31
C ARG A 6 -14.67 -6.33 18.66
N VAL A 7 -15.17 -6.68 17.46
CA VAL A 7 -14.69 -7.85 16.72
C VAL A 7 -13.19 -7.75 16.46
N ILE A 8 -12.72 -6.60 15.98
CA ILE A 8 -11.29 -6.36 15.72
C ILE A 8 -10.45 -6.43 17.02
N GLN A 9 -10.95 -5.88 18.13
CA GLN A 9 -10.31 -5.99 19.44
C GLN A 9 -10.24 -7.44 19.95
N PHE A 10 -11.29 -8.23 19.74
CA PHE A 10 -11.32 -9.64 20.12
C PHE A 10 -10.37 -10.49 19.28
N THR A 11 -10.38 -10.31 17.96
CA THR A 11 -9.41 -10.97 17.07
C THR A 11 -7.99 -10.58 17.45
N GLY A 12 -7.79 -9.31 17.84
CA GLY A 12 -6.50 -8.83 18.27
C GLY A 12 -6.03 -9.35 19.62
N ALA A 13 -6.92 -9.46 20.59
CA ALA A 13 -6.63 -10.11 21.85
C ALA A 13 -6.24 -11.58 21.63
N LEU A 14 -6.92 -12.28 20.72
CA LEU A 14 -6.67 -13.70 20.39
C LEU A 14 -5.31 -13.91 19.70
N LEU A 15 -4.94 -13.03 18.77
CA LEU A 15 -3.62 -13.06 18.14
C LEU A 15 -2.52 -12.66 19.13
N GLY A 16 -2.78 -11.64 19.96
CA GLY A 16 -1.87 -11.20 21.01
C GLY A 16 -1.57 -12.28 22.04
N THR A 17 -2.57 -13.07 22.45
CA THR A 17 -2.34 -14.23 23.33
C THR A 17 -1.56 -15.34 22.66
N LEU A 18 -1.84 -15.68 21.40
CA LEU A 18 -1.10 -16.73 20.68
C LEU A 18 0.38 -16.35 20.53
N ILE A 19 0.65 -15.11 20.10
CA ILE A 19 2.01 -14.60 19.94
C ILE A 19 2.70 -14.45 21.30
N GLY A 20 2.00 -13.92 22.30
CA GLY A 20 2.49 -13.77 23.67
C GLY A 20 2.83 -15.10 24.33
N PHE A 21 2.01 -16.12 24.15
CA PHE A 21 2.28 -17.46 24.65
C PHE A 21 3.51 -18.08 23.99
N ALA A 22 3.62 -17.98 22.67
CA ALA A 22 4.77 -18.48 21.92
C ALA A 22 6.08 -17.77 22.33
N LEU A 23 6.05 -16.45 22.46
CA LEU A 23 7.18 -15.65 22.91
C LEU A 23 7.53 -15.89 24.38
N GLY A 24 6.52 -16.03 25.24
CA GLY A 24 6.70 -16.33 26.67
C GLY A 24 7.38 -17.68 26.89
N LEU A 25 6.97 -18.71 26.12
CA LEU A 25 7.66 -20.01 26.11
C LEU A 25 9.09 -19.91 25.59
N ALA A 26 9.30 -19.20 24.47
CA ALA A 26 10.63 -19.03 23.89
C ALA A 26 11.59 -18.28 24.84
N LEU A 27 11.07 -17.29 25.59
CA LEU A 27 11.81 -16.58 26.63
C LEU A 27 12.10 -17.48 27.83
N LEU A 28 11.11 -18.26 28.30
CA LEU A 28 11.31 -19.19 29.40
C LEU A 28 12.40 -20.23 29.09
N GLN A 29 12.41 -20.74 27.86
CA GLN A 29 13.42 -21.70 27.39
C GLN A 29 14.82 -21.08 27.23
N ARG A 30 14.90 -19.78 26.90
CA ARG A 30 16.18 -19.05 26.78
C ARG A 30 16.66 -18.43 28.09
N ALA A 31 15.80 -18.32 29.11
CA ALA A 31 16.09 -17.65 30.36
C ALA A 31 17.10 -18.39 31.27
N GLY A 32 17.63 -19.55 30.85
CA GLY A 32 18.87 -20.12 31.41
C GLY A 32 18.95 -20.18 32.94
N GLY A 33 17.86 -20.57 33.62
CA GLY A 33 17.83 -20.70 35.08
C GLY A 33 17.63 -19.41 35.88
N LEU A 34 17.44 -18.25 35.23
CA LEU A 34 17.10 -16.98 35.89
C LEU A 34 15.69 -16.99 36.51
N ILE A 35 14.83 -17.91 36.07
CA ILE A 35 13.49 -18.11 36.60
C ILE A 35 13.47 -19.50 37.21
N GLU A 36 13.21 -19.56 38.52
CA GLU A 36 13.03 -20.84 39.21
C GLU A 36 11.88 -21.64 38.56
N PRO A 37 12.03 -22.97 38.42
CA PRO A 37 11.01 -23.81 37.77
C PRO A 37 9.62 -23.66 38.38
N ALA A 38 9.55 -23.39 39.70
CA ALA A 38 8.31 -23.13 40.43
C ALA A 38 7.61 -21.83 39.99
N ASN A 39 8.36 -20.82 39.53
CA ASN A 39 7.85 -19.52 39.10
C ASN A 39 7.59 -19.45 37.59
N GLY A 40 8.01 -20.47 36.83
CA GLY A 40 7.79 -20.55 35.38
C GLY A 40 6.31 -20.39 34.96
N PRO A 41 5.35 -21.08 35.61
CA PRO A 41 3.93 -20.93 35.31
C PRO A 41 3.39 -19.52 35.61
N ALA A 42 3.88 -18.87 36.67
CA ALA A 42 3.48 -17.52 37.04
C ALA A 42 4.01 -16.47 36.05
N PHE A 43 5.25 -16.63 35.59
CA PHE A 43 5.83 -15.79 34.53
C PHE A 43 5.06 -15.94 33.21
N LEU A 44 4.76 -17.18 32.80
CA LEU A 44 4.02 -17.45 31.57
C LEU A 44 2.61 -16.86 31.60
N THR A 45 1.89 -17.03 32.71
CA THR A 45 0.55 -16.46 32.87
C THR A 45 0.59 -14.93 32.88
N ALA A 46 1.53 -14.30 33.59
CA ALA A 46 1.71 -12.85 33.57
C ALA A 46 2.03 -12.33 32.15
N PHE A 47 2.89 -13.02 31.41
CA PHE A 47 3.29 -12.63 30.06
C PHE A 47 2.13 -12.78 29.05
N VAL A 48 1.35 -13.86 29.16
CA VAL A 48 0.14 -14.07 28.35
C VAL A 48 -0.92 -13.02 28.65
N VAL A 49 -1.15 -12.69 29.92
CA VAL A 49 -2.12 -11.66 30.33
C VAL A 49 -1.68 -10.28 29.86
N ALA A 50 -0.40 -9.94 29.98
CA ALA A 50 0.16 -8.69 29.46
C ALA A 50 0.02 -8.60 27.93
N SER A 51 0.29 -9.69 27.22
CA SER A 51 0.17 -9.78 25.76
C SER A 51 -1.30 -9.74 25.28
N LEU A 52 -2.22 -10.31 26.05
CA LEU A 52 -3.66 -10.23 25.82
C LEU A 52 -4.14 -8.78 25.94
N LEU A 53 -3.77 -8.11 27.03
CA LEU A 53 -4.11 -6.71 27.28
C LEU A 53 -3.52 -5.81 26.20
N PHE A 54 -2.26 -6.02 25.85
CA PHE A 54 -1.59 -5.27 24.79
C PHE A 54 -2.25 -5.52 23.43
N GLY A 55 -2.55 -6.78 23.08
CA GLY A 55 -3.25 -7.13 21.85
C GLY A 55 -4.65 -6.53 21.77
N TYR A 56 -5.39 -6.52 22.87
CA TYR A 56 -6.72 -5.92 22.97
C TYR A 56 -6.70 -4.40 22.78
N LEU A 57 -5.68 -3.72 23.35
CA LEU A 57 -5.60 -2.26 23.35
C LEU A 57 -4.88 -1.69 22.11
N ALA A 58 -3.85 -2.38 21.59
CA ALA A 58 -3.00 -1.88 20.50
C ALA A 58 -3.62 -2.11 19.12
N ILE A 59 -4.34 -3.22 18.91
CA ILE A 59 -4.90 -3.55 17.60
C ILE A 59 -5.93 -2.56 17.05
N PRO A 60 -6.83 -1.93 17.83
CA PRO A 60 -7.66 -0.87 17.27
C PRO A 60 -6.83 0.31 16.76
N TYR A 61 -5.68 0.61 17.37
CA TYR A 61 -4.80 1.70 16.95
C TYR A 61 -3.97 1.35 15.70
N ILE A 62 -3.49 0.11 15.61
CA ILE A 62 -2.69 -0.40 14.47
C ILE A 62 -3.56 -0.72 13.25
N THR A 63 -4.81 -1.17 13.45
CA THR A 63 -5.67 -1.61 12.35
C THR A 63 -6.63 -0.52 11.89
N ILE A 64 -7.34 0.13 12.81
CA ILE A 64 -8.55 0.91 12.45
C ILE A 64 -8.18 2.32 12.01
N TYR A 65 -7.23 2.94 12.69
CA TYR A 65 -6.82 4.31 12.42
C TYR A 65 -6.09 4.47 11.06
N PRO A 66 -5.07 3.65 10.71
CA PRO A 66 -4.44 3.74 9.40
C PRO A 66 -5.35 3.20 8.28
N ALA A 67 -6.18 2.19 8.53
CA ALA A 67 -7.12 1.69 7.52
C ALA A 67 -8.14 2.76 7.14
N ARG A 68 -8.67 3.53 8.10
CA ARG A 68 -9.59 4.65 7.77
C ARG A 68 -8.90 5.72 6.95
N ARG A 69 -7.69 6.13 7.33
CA ARG A 69 -6.91 7.08 6.53
C ARG A 69 -6.61 6.57 5.12
N ALA A 70 -6.28 5.28 5.00
CA ALA A 70 -6.07 4.67 3.70
C ALA A 70 -7.37 4.69 2.88
N VAL A 71 -8.51 4.32 3.46
CA VAL A 71 -9.81 4.34 2.76
C VAL A 71 -10.22 5.75 2.35
N GLU A 72 -10.05 6.75 3.20
CA GLU A 72 -10.33 8.16 2.87
C GLU A 72 -9.44 8.63 1.71
N THR A 73 -8.14 8.35 1.78
CA THR A 73 -7.18 8.68 0.71
C THR A 73 -7.49 7.92 -0.59
N LEU A 74 -7.95 6.67 -0.49
CA LEU A 74 -8.31 5.82 -1.64
C LEU A 74 -9.63 6.22 -2.29
N THR A 75 -10.53 6.84 -1.54
CA THR A 75 -11.82 7.32 -2.06
C THR A 75 -11.63 8.59 -2.89
N GLU A 76 -10.62 9.39 -2.57
CA GLU A 76 -10.23 10.58 -3.33
C GLU A 76 -9.21 10.26 -4.45
N ALA A 77 -8.51 9.13 -4.35
CA ALA A 77 -7.50 8.73 -5.32
C ALA A 77 -8.12 8.32 -6.68
N GLY A 78 -7.63 8.93 -7.76
CA GLY A 78 -7.98 8.49 -9.11
C GLY A 78 -7.50 7.06 -9.40
N ALA A 79 -8.14 6.37 -10.35
CA ALA A 79 -7.79 4.99 -10.72
C ALA A 79 -6.29 4.79 -11.07
N GLY A 80 -5.64 5.82 -11.62
CA GLY A 80 -4.21 5.80 -11.90
C GLY A 80 -3.33 5.87 -10.64
N GLU A 81 -3.73 6.64 -9.63
CA GLU A 81 -2.99 6.74 -8.36
C GLU A 81 -3.08 5.44 -7.57
N PHE A 82 -4.25 4.80 -7.59
CA PHE A 82 -4.44 3.48 -7.00
C PHE A 82 -3.52 2.44 -7.67
N ALA A 83 -3.52 2.38 -9.01
CA ALA A 83 -2.67 1.44 -9.74
C ALA A 83 -1.17 1.69 -9.50
N LEU A 84 -0.75 2.95 -9.43
CA LEU A 84 0.62 3.32 -9.08
C LEU A 84 0.98 2.93 -7.64
N GLY A 85 0.08 3.14 -6.68
CA GLY A 85 0.29 2.74 -5.29
C GLY A 85 0.43 1.23 -5.14
N VAL A 86 -0.48 0.46 -5.74
CA VAL A 86 -0.43 -1.01 -5.72
C VAL A 86 0.84 -1.52 -6.40
N SER A 87 1.19 -1.02 -7.58
CA SER A 87 2.41 -1.44 -8.28
C SER A 87 3.66 -1.09 -7.49
N ALA A 88 3.72 0.08 -6.85
CA ALA A 88 4.84 0.46 -5.99
C ALA A 88 5.01 -0.48 -4.79
N ILE A 89 3.91 -0.85 -4.11
CA ILE A 89 3.94 -1.81 -3.00
C ILE A 89 4.44 -3.18 -3.48
N VAL A 90 3.90 -3.68 -4.60
CA VAL A 90 4.31 -4.97 -5.16
C VAL A 90 5.80 -4.98 -5.49
N VAL A 91 6.29 -3.94 -6.18
CA VAL A 91 7.72 -3.82 -6.51
C VAL A 91 8.58 -3.72 -5.26
N GLY A 92 8.18 -2.92 -4.27
CA GLY A 92 8.91 -2.79 -3.01
C GLY A 92 8.96 -4.10 -2.21
N LEU A 93 7.86 -4.86 -2.21
CA LEU A 93 7.81 -6.16 -1.54
C LEU A 93 8.68 -7.19 -2.27
N LEU A 94 8.67 -7.23 -3.60
CA LEU A 94 9.53 -8.11 -4.40
C LEU A 94 11.01 -7.81 -4.14
N MET A 95 11.40 -6.54 -4.20
CA MET A 95 12.77 -6.09 -3.87
C MET A 95 13.14 -6.48 -2.44
N GLY A 96 12.21 -6.27 -1.51
CA GLY A 96 12.30 -6.65 -0.12
C GLY A 96 12.57 -8.14 0.11
N VAL A 97 11.80 -9.00 -0.54
CA VAL A 97 11.96 -10.46 -0.47
C VAL A 97 13.30 -10.88 -1.07
N LEU A 98 13.71 -10.30 -2.19
CA LEU A 98 15.00 -10.60 -2.83
C LEU A 98 16.18 -10.24 -1.93
N ILE A 99 16.17 -9.08 -1.28
CA ILE A 99 17.19 -8.67 -0.31
C ILE A 99 17.06 -9.47 0.99
N GLY A 100 15.85 -9.92 1.33
CA GLY A 100 15.59 -10.78 2.48
C GLY A 100 16.27 -12.14 2.39
N VAL A 101 16.49 -12.69 1.19
CA VAL A 101 17.14 -14.01 1.01
C VAL A 101 18.54 -14.06 1.67
N PRO A 102 19.52 -13.20 1.34
CA PRO A 102 20.82 -13.23 2.00
C PRO A 102 20.74 -12.90 3.49
N LEU A 103 19.81 -12.04 3.90
CA LEU A 103 19.57 -11.75 5.33
C LEU A 103 19.10 -12.99 6.10
N SER A 104 18.25 -13.83 5.49
CA SER A 104 17.80 -15.06 6.14
C SER A 104 18.95 -16.03 6.43
N GLN A 105 20.01 -15.98 5.61
CA GLN A 105 21.16 -16.89 5.71
C GLN A 105 22.15 -16.48 6.81
N THR A 106 22.10 -15.25 7.33
CA THR A 106 22.99 -14.81 8.43
C THR A 106 22.67 -15.51 9.76
N GLY A 107 21.56 -16.26 9.84
CA GLY A 107 21.17 -17.01 11.03
C GLY A 107 20.80 -16.11 12.22
N GLY A 108 20.43 -16.74 13.33
CA GLY A 108 20.00 -16.04 14.55
C GLY A 108 18.68 -15.28 14.40
N VAL A 109 18.46 -14.31 15.30
CA VAL A 109 17.22 -13.50 15.34
C VAL A 109 17.11 -12.58 14.12
N LEU A 110 18.26 -12.14 13.57
CA LEU A 110 18.31 -11.26 12.42
C LEU A 110 17.86 -11.98 11.14
N GLY A 111 18.17 -13.26 10.99
CA GLY A 111 17.73 -14.07 9.84
C GLY A 111 16.24 -14.40 9.83
N SER A 112 15.59 -14.48 11.00
CA SER A 112 14.15 -14.77 11.08
C SER A 112 13.28 -13.52 10.96
N ILE A 113 13.71 -12.40 11.55
CA ILE A 113 12.92 -11.16 11.58
C ILE A 113 13.35 -10.16 10.49
N GLY A 114 14.60 -10.22 10.05
CA GLY A 114 15.16 -9.30 9.04
C GLY A 114 14.41 -9.31 7.71
N PRO A 115 14.17 -10.47 7.07
CA PRO A 115 13.51 -10.52 5.77
C PRO A 115 12.13 -9.84 5.73
N PRO A 116 11.17 -10.12 6.65
CA PRO A 116 9.88 -9.45 6.63
C PRO A 116 9.99 -7.96 6.99
N VAL A 117 10.90 -7.57 7.90
CA VAL A 117 11.10 -6.16 8.27
C VAL A 117 11.62 -5.35 7.08
N VAL A 118 12.65 -5.86 6.39
CA VAL A 118 13.21 -5.22 5.20
C VAL A 118 12.17 -5.14 4.10
N ALA A 119 11.37 -6.19 3.89
CA ALA A 119 10.33 -6.18 2.87
C ALA A 119 9.23 -5.14 3.13
N LEU A 120 8.75 -5.04 4.36
CA LEU A 120 7.78 -4.02 4.75
C LEU A 120 8.38 -2.61 4.64
N PHE A 121 9.63 -2.43 5.06
CA PHE A 121 10.33 -1.16 4.95
C PHE A 121 10.47 -0.71 3.49
N LEU A 122 10.89 -1.60 2.59
CA LEU A 122 11.01 -1.29 1.16
C LEU A 122 9.66 -1.04 0.49
N ALA A 123 8.63 -1.83 0.82
CA ALA A 123 7.27 -1.59 0.33
C ALA A 123 6.76 -0.19 0.74
N PHE A 124 6.98 0.20 2.00
CA PHE A 124 6.63 1.53 2.48
C PHE A 124 7.44 2.63 1.80
N LEU A 125 8.76 2.44 1.64
CA LEU A 125 9.64 3.41 0.98
C LEU A 125 9.22 3.64 -0.49
N MET A 126 8.94 2.56 -1.23
CA MET A 126 8.46 2.64 -2.61
C MET A 126 7.11 3.33 -2.70
N LEU A 127 6.17 2.99 -1.81
CA LEU A 127 4.87 3.66 -1.76
C LEU A 127 5.03 5.17 -1.48
N ALA A 128 5.84 5.54 -0.48
CA ALA A 128 6.10 6.93 -0.13
C ALA A 128 6.77 7.70 -1.28
N ALA A 129 7.77 7.12 -1.93
CA ALA A 129 8.45 7.72 -3.08
C ALA A 129 7.50 7.93 -4.27
N THR A 130 6.66 6.94 -4.57
CA THR A 130 5.65 7.03 -5.64
C THR A 130 4.59 8.07 -5.33
N MET A 131 4.09 8.12 -4.08
CA MET A 131 3.09 9.11 -3.67
C MET A 131 3.65 10.54 -3.72
N LEU A 132 4.92 10.73 -3.37
CA LEU A 132 5.59 12.04 -3.43
C LEU A 132 5.75 12.56 -4.86
N LYS A 133 5.92 11.65 -5.84
CA LYS A 133 6.10 12.00 -7.26
C LYS A 133 4.92 11.55 -8.14
N ARG A 134 3.73 11.39 -7.56
CA ARG A 134 2.57 10.80 -8.25
C ARG A 134 2.21 11.53 -9.54
N ASP A 135 2.25 12.87 -9.55
CA ASP A 135 1.86 13.68 -10.72
C ASP A 135 2.80 13.45 -11.91
N VAL A 136 4.10 13.31 -11.63
CA VAL A 136 5.13 13.03 -12.65
C VAL A 136 5.01 11.59 -13.16
N LEU A 137 4.82 10.64 -12.25
CA LEU A 137 4.73 9.22 -12.58
C LEU A 137 3.48 8.89 -13.37
N LEU A 138 2.34 9.51 -13.05
CA LEU A 138 1.10 9.38 -13.82
C LEU A 138 1.29 9.87 -15.27
N GLY A 139 1.97 11.01 -15.44
CA GLY A 139 2.30 11.55 -16.76
C GLY A 139 3.22 10.61 -17.56
N ALA A 140 4.25 10.05 -16.91
CA ALA A 140 5.17 9.10 -17.53
C ALA A 140 4.47 7.77 -17.91
N PHE A 141 3.64 7.22 -17.02
CA PHE A 141 2.87 6.00 -17.27
C PHE A 141 1.88 6.17 -18.42
N ALA A 142 1.21 7.32 -18.50
CA ALA A 142 0.34 7.65 -19.61
C ALA A 142 1.09 7.75 -20.95
N GLY A 143 2.39 8.05 -20.94
CA GLY A 143 3.26 8.07 -22.12
C GLY A 143 3.77 6.69 -22.56
N LEU A 144 3.79 5.71 -21.64
CA LEU A 144 4.29 4.34 -21.85
C LEU A 144 3.22 3.38 -22.37
N LEU A 145 1.94 3.59 -22.03
CA LEU A 145 0.85 2.77 -22.57
C LEU A 145 0.63 3.08 -24.08
N PRO A 146 0.78 2.09 -24.98
CA PRO A 146 0.38 2.22 -26.37
C PRO A 146 -1.13 2.47 -26.41
N GLY A 147 -1.56 3.66 -26.84
CA GLY A 147 -2.97 4.08 -26.88
C GLY A 147 -3.38 5.14 -25.85
N SER A 148 -2.59 5.40 -24.81
CA SER A 148 -2.88 6.45 -23.81
C SER A 148 -2.49 7.86 -24.29
N ARG A 149 -1.53 7.98 -25.22
CA ARG A 149 -1.20 9.25 -25.90
C ARG A 149 -2.40 9.88 -26.61
N GLY A 150 -3.44 9.12 -26.94
CA GLY A 150 -4.62 9.60 -27.66
C GLY A 150 -5.73 10.20 -26.79
N ARG A 151 -5.72 10.03 -25.46
CA ARG A 151 -6.87 10.45 -24.62
C ARG A 151 -6.65 11.71 -23.79
N ARG A 152 -5.42 12.23 -23.75
CA ARG A 152 -5.08 13.47 -23.02
C ARG A 152 -4.20 14.46 -23.80
N ALA A 153 -3.80 14.14 -25.04
CA ALA A 153 -3.57 15.20 -25.99
C ALA A 153 -4.91 15.93 -26.12
N THR A 154 -4.96 17.19 -25.72
CA THR A 154 -6.08 18.08 -26.05
C THR A 154 -6.32 17.88 -27.54
N ASN A 155 -7.38 17.16 -27.90
CA ASN A 155 -7.65 16.75 -29.27
C ASN A 155 -8.09 18.03 -30.00
N ARG A 156 -7.12 18.88 -30.31
CA ARG A 156 -7.29 20.23 -30.82
C ARG A 156 -6.98 20.13 -32.30
N VAL A 157 -8.03 20.19 -33.10
CA VAL A 157 -7.92 20.14 -34.55
C VAL A 157 -7.79 21.58 -35.01
N VAL A 158 -6.59 21.98 -35.44
CA VAL A 158 -6.38 23.31 -36.01
C VAL A 158 -7.03 23.33 -37.38
N VAL A 159 -7.90 24.31 -37.62
CA VAL A 159 -8.62 24.46 -38.88
C VAL A 159 -8.02 25.62 -39.66
N ASP A 160 -7.74 25.37 -40.93
CA ASP A 160 -7.33 26.43 -41.85
C ASP A 160 -8.54 27.26 -42.32
N THR A 161 -8.31 28.54 -42.60
CA THR A 161 -9.35 29.50 -43.00
C THR A 161 -10.03 29.06 -44.30
N SER A 162 -9.28 28.45 -45.22
CA SER A 162 -9.81 27.94 -46.49
C SER A 162 -10.91 26.89 -46.27
N ALA A 163 -10.69 25.94 -45.36
CA ALA A 163 -11.63 24.87 -45.04
C ALA A 163 -12.86 25.36 -44.28
N VAL A 164 -12.75 26.49 -43.57
CA VAL A 164 -13.89 27.17 -42.93
C VAL A 164 -14.74 27.89 -43.95
N ILE A 165 -14.13 28.67 -44.85
CA ILE A 165 -14.84 29.44 -45.90
C ILE A 165 -15.59 28.49 -46.83
N ASP A 166 -14.97 27.37 -47.19
CA ASP A 166 -15.54 26.38 -48.11
C ASP A 166 -16.59 25.46 -47.46
N GLY A 167 -16.85 25.62 -46.15
CA GLY A 167 -17.89 24.87 -45.43
C GLY A 167 -17.60 23.37 -45.20
N ARG A 168 -16.62 22.79 -45.90
CA ARG A 168 -16.26 21.35 -45.81
C ARG A 168 -15.99 20.86 -44.39
N ILE A 169 -15.39 21.70 -43.53
CA ILE A 169 -15.13 21.31 -42.13
C ILE A 169 -16.43 21.08 -41.33
N VAL A 170 -17.51 21.80 -41.68
CA VAL A 170 -18.82 21.66 -41.03
C VAL A 170 -19.46 20.34 -41.43
N ASP A 171 -19.38 19.96 -42.71
CA ASP A 171 -19.93 18.70 -43.20
C ASP A 171 -19.21 17.49 -42.58
N ILE A 172 -17.88 17.53 -42.50
CA ILE A 172 -17.06 16.48 -41.87
C ILE A 172 -17.26 16.44 -40.35
N ALA A 173 -17.51 17.58 -39.71
CA ALA A 173 -17.84 17.60 -38.28
C ALA A 173 -19.22 16.98 -38.01
N ARG A 174 -20.22 17.22 -38.87
CA ARG A 174 -21.57 16.65 -38.74
C ARG A 174 -21.61 15.14 -38.92
N THR A 175 -20.70 14.56 -39.70
CA THR A 175 -20.58 13.10 -39.85
C THR A 175 -19.93 12.42 -38.65
N GLY A 176 -19.45 13.18 -37.65
CA GLY A 176 -18.80 12.65 -36.46
C GLY A 176 -17.36 12.18 -36.69
N PHE A 177 -16.78 12.47 -37.86
CA PHE A 177 -15.39 12.11 -38.18
C PHE A 177 -14.36 13.02 -37.49
N VAL A 178 -14.76 14.20 -37.04
CA VAL A 178 -13.92 15.10 -36.25
C VAL A 178 -14.09 14.80 -34.77
N LEU A 179 -13.12 14.09 -34.20
CA LEU A 179 -13.01 13.90 -32.75
C LEU A 179 -12.11 15.01 -32.21
N GLY A 180 -12.65 15.96 -31.45
CA GLY A 180 -11.86 17.01 -30.82
C GLY A 180 -12.46 18.43 -30.84
N ALA A 181 -11.84 19.34 -30.11
CA ALA A 181 -12.18 20.76 -30.12
C ALA A 181 -11.49 21.45 -31.31
N LEU A 182 -12.28 22.01 -32.23
CA LEU A 182 -11.74 22.78 -33.36
C LEU A 182 -11.14 24.09 -32.84
N VAL A 183 -9.91 24.38 -33.25
CA VAL A 183 -9.18 25.60 -32.88
C VAL A 183 -8.90 26.41 -34.13
N VAL A 184 -9.34 27.67 -34.12
CA VAL A 184 -9.03 28.64 -35.18
C VAL A 184 -7.80 29.44 -34.72
N PRO A 185 -6.68 29.40 -35.47
CA PRO A 185 -5.52 30.24 -35.16
C PRO A 185 -5.90 31.72 -35.34
N ARG A 186 -5.35 32.58 -34.47
CA ARG A 186 -5.53 34.05 -34.53
C ARG A 186 -4.54 34.68 -35.50
#